data_AF-A0A5B9FN28-F1
#
_entry.id   AF-A0A5B9FN28-F1
#
_cell.length_a   1.000
_cell.length_b   1.000
_cell.length_c   1.000
_cell.angle_alpha   90.00
_cell.angle_beta   90.00
_cell.angle_gamma   90.00
#
_symmetry.space_group_name_H-M   'P 1'
#
loop_
_entity.id
_entity.type
_entity.pdbx_description
1 polymer ?
#
loop_
_entity_poly.entity_id
_entity_poly.type
_entity_poly.pdbx_seq_one_letter_code
_entity_poly.pdbx_strand_id
1 'polypeptide(L)'
;MFRRKSVCGKAKNRRTVSGYGEFPRRARTDHTAASRTVSRAKRLVVTGICHVRLGDISSGLAMYRTFRSLAFIASNTDEAQASRNDLIRLYGHTEPAEADVIVALGGDGFMLQTLHDTMNTGKLIYGMNRGSVGFLMNDYSTDSLPERIEVAVENEFHPLKMTTSNTDGSVSFALAINEVSVLRQSYQAAKLRVVIDGKVRLEELICDGLMVATPVGSTAYNLSAHGPILPLEAPLLALTPVSAFRPRRWRGALLPDKVTVVLEVLEPEKRPVNAVADHTEVKSVLRVEISQSEDTTARILSDPDRSWSDRIIAEQFSD
;
A
#
# COMPACT_ATOMS: atom_id res chain seq x y z
N MET A 1 -20.75 26.32 -52.00
CA MET A 1 -21.85 26.30 -52.99
C MET A 1 -22.11 24.83 -53.34
N PHE A 2 -23.11 24.18 -52.73
CA PHE A 2 -24.02 23.17 -53.31
C PHE A 2 -24.89 22.54 -52.20
N ARG A 3 -26.20 22.52 -52.49
CA ARG A 3 -27.32 22.07 -51.65
C ARG A 3 -27.50 20.55 -51.68
N ARG A 4 -28.14 19.97 -50.64
CA ARG A 4 -29.22 18.95 -50.71
C ARG A 4 -29.86 18.84 -49.31
N LYS A 5 -31.01 19.48 -49.09
CA LYS A 5 -32.41 18.97 -49.17
C LYS A 5 -32.74 17.83 -48.20
N SER A 6 -33.47 18.23 -47.17
CA SER A 6 -34.37 17.48 -46.28
C SER A 6 -35.58 16.88 -46.98
N VAL A 7 -36.06 15.71 -46.52
CA VAL A 7 -37.50 15.36 -46.51
C VAL A 7 -37.84 14.64 -45.20
N CYS A 8 -38.84 15.20 -44.54
CA CYS A 8 -39.55 14.73 -43.35
C CYS A 8 -40.84 14.04 -43.80
N GLY A 9 -41.25 12.97 -43.12
CA GLY A 9 -42.54 12.32 -43.30
C GLY A 9 -43.15 11.94 -41.95
N LYS A 10 -44.23 12.62 -41.56
CA LYS A 10 -45.11 12.33 -40.41
C LYS A 10 -46.36 11.59 -40.88
N ALA A 11 -46.87 10.66 -40.07
CA ALA A 11 -48.30 10.44 -39.69
C ALA A 11 -48.40 9.16 -38.85
N LYS A 12 -48.77 9.17 -37.55
CA LYS A 12 -50.15 9.10 -36.96
C LYS A 12 -50.97 7.93 -37.56
N ASN A 13 -51.55 6.98 -36.81
CA ASN A 13 -52.46 7.15 -35.67
C ASN A 13 -52.85 5.76 -35.06
N ARG A 14 -53.09 5.69 -33.73
CA ARG A 14 -54.14 4.93 -32.96
C ARG A 14 -54.36 3.41 -33.27
N ARG A 15 -54.58 2.47 -32.34
CA ARG A 15 -55.25 2.50 -31.02
C ARG A 15 -55.13 1.09 -30.34
N THR A 16 -54.80 1.08 -29.04
CA THR A 16 -55.43 0.35 -27.89
C THR A 16 -55.51 -1.20 -27.74
N VAL A 17 -54.90 -1.65 -26.63
CA VAL A 17 -55.45 -2.38 -25.44
C VAL A 17 -55.31 -3.92 -25.33
N SER A 18 -54.99 -4.33 -24.09
CA SER A 18 -55.10 -5.65 -23.42
C SER A 18 -53.79 -6.47 -23.36
N GLY A 19 -53.23 -6.86 -22.20
CA GLY A 19 -53.71 -6.77 -20.82
C GLY A 19 -52.58 -7.09 -19.82
N TYR A 20 -52.63 -6.42 -18.67
CA TYR A 20 -51.87 -6.74 -17.46
C TYR A 20 -52.78 -7.59 -16.55
N GLY A 21 -52.28 -8.72 -16.07
CA GLY A 21 -52.96 -9.58 -15.09
C GLY A 21 -52.68 -9.14 -13.65
N GLU A 22 -53.75 -9.00 -12.86
CA GLU A 22 -53.76 -8.67 -11.44
C GLU A 22 -53.48 -9.87 -10.50
N PHE A 23 -53.10 -9.49 -9.27
CA PHE A 23 -52.88 -10.25 -8.03
C PHE A 23 -54.04 -11.17 -7.56
N PRO A 24 -53.79 -11.96 -6.48
CA PRO A 24 -54.46 -11.61 -5.22
C PRO A 24 -53.57 -11.64 -3.95
N ARG A 25 -54.07 -10.91 -2.94
CA ARG A 25 -53.54 -10.63 -1.59
C ARG A 25 -53.82 -11.76 -0.57
N ARG A 26 -53.01 -11.80 0.52
CA ARG A 26 -53.32 -11.96 1.97
C ARG A 26 -52.03 -12.40 2.70
N ALA A 27 -51.69 -12.06 3.96
CA ALA A 27 -52.33 -11.34 5.05
C ALA A 27 -51.25 -10.84 6.04
N ARG A 28 -51.54 -9.74 6.75
CA ARG A 28 -50.83 -9.27 7.95
C ARG A 28 -51.25 -10.11 9.16
N THR A 29 -50.33 -10.30 10.12
CA THR A 29 -50.68 -10.35 11.54
C THR A 29 -49.61 -9.59 12.34
N ASP A 30 -50.08 -8.60 13.09
CA ASP A 30 -49.38 -7.91 14.16
C ASP A 30 -49.35 -8.79 15.41
N HIS A 31 -48.30 -8.68 16.23
CA HIS A 31 -48.42 -8.88 17.68
C HIS A 31 -47.48 -7.93 18.43
N THR A 32 -48.11 -7.03 19.17
CA THR A 32 -47.53 -6.12 20.17
C THR A 32 -47.65 -6.71 21.58
N ALA A 33 -46.66 -6.34 22.41
CA ALA A 33 -46.70 -6.09 23.86
C ALA A 33 -46.69 -7.25 24.88
N ALA A 34 -45.68 -7.24 25.76
CA ALA A 34 -45.77 -7.28 27.25
C ALA A 34 -44.33 -7.32 27.83
N SER A 35 -43.84 -6.28 28.50
CA SER A 35 -43.96 -5.98 29.94
C SER A 35 -42.86 -6.61 30.83
N ARG A 36 -42.10 -5.70 31.48
CA ARG A 36 -41.47 -5.71 32.83
C ARG A 36 -41.44 -7.05 33.60
N THR A 37 -40.30 -7.37 34.26
CA THR A 37 -40.15 -7.37 35.75
C THR A 37 -38.81 -8.00 36.21
N VAL A 38 -38.06 -7.19 36.97
CA VAL A 38 -37.22 -7.43 38.18
C VAL A 38 -36.97 -8.88 38.68
N SER A 39 -35.69 -9.16 38.94
CA SER A 39 -35.08 -10.03 39.98
C SER A 39 -35.59 -11.46 40.23
N ARG A 40 -34.70 -12.45 40.18
CA ARG A 40 -34.08 -13.13 41.35
C ARG A 40 -33.43 -14.46 40.95
N ALA A 41 -32.25 -14.68 41.55
CA ALA A 41 -31.69 -15.95 41.99
C ALA A 41 -31.33 -17.02 40.94
N LYS A 42 -30.04 -17.40 40.94
CA LYS A 42 -29.61 -18.62 41.63
C LYS A 42 -28.09 -18.71 41.68
N ARG A 43 -27.57 -18.86 42.91
CA ARG A 43 -26.29 -19.52 43.19
C ARG A 43 -26.29 -20.86 42.45
N LEU A 44 -25.30 -21.07 41.60
CA LEU A 44 -24.91 -22.42 41.21
C LEU A 44 -23.56 -22.71 41.86
N VAL A 45 -23.61 -23.70 42.75
CA VAL A 45 -22.47 -24.28 43.44
C VAL A 45 -21.61 -25.00 42.41
N VAL A 46 -20.31 -24.76 42.53
CA VAL A 46 -19.21 -25.40 41.81
C VAL A 46 -19.21 -26.90 42.04
N THR A 47 -19.20 -27.70 40.97
CA THR A 47 -18.48 -28.99 40.93
C THR A 47 -18.22 -29.35 39.48
N GLY A 48 -16.97 -29.22 39.06
CA GLY A 48 -16.52 -29.49 37.70
C GLY A 48 -15.02 -29.26 37.62
N ILE A 49 -14.28 -30.21 38.19
CA ILE A 49 -12.82 -30.25 38.20
C ILE A 49 -12.33 -30.36 36.75
N CYS A 50 -11.74 -29.29 36.23
CA CYS A 50 -10.76 -29.36 35.16
C CYS A 50 -9.48 -28.71 35.71
N HIS A 51 -8.48 -29.56 35.98
CA HIS A 51 -7.13 -29.14 36.32
C HIS A 51 -6.53 -28.33 35.17
N VAL A 52 -6.58 -27.00 35.27
CA VAL A 52 -5.64 -26.14 34.55
C VAL A 52 -4.52 -25.85 35.55
N ARG A 53 -3.33 -26.39 35.28
CA ARG A 53 -2.12 -26.00 36.00
C ARG A 53 -1.96 -24.49 35.84
N LEU A 54 -1.99 -23.77 36.95
CA LEU A 54 -1.45 -22.42 37.06
C LEU A 54 0.07 -22.52 36.87
N GLY A 55 0.50 -22.51 35.61
CA GLY A 55 1.89 -22.27 35.23
C GLY A 55 2.06 -20.77 35.02
N ASP A 56 2.87 -20.17 35.87
CA ASP A 56 3.59 -18.90 35.71
C ASP A 56 2.97 -17.89 34.76
N ILE A 57 2.10 -17.03 35.31
CA ILE A 57 1.83 -15.71 34.74
C ILE A 57 3.07 -14.84 35.04
N SER A 58 4.16 -15.09 34.31
CA SER A 58 5.24 -14.11 34.18
C SER A 58 4.71 -12.99 33.31
N SER A 59 4.20 -11.96 33.96
CA SER A 59 4.03 -10.59 33.50
C SER A 59 4.83 -10.29 32.22
N GLY A 60 4.14 -10.25 31.08
CA GLY A 60 4.64 -9.57 29.88
C GLY A 60 4.66 -8.08 30.18
N LEU A 61 5.73 -7.62 30.82
CA LEU A 61 6.05 -6.21 30.89
C LEU A 61 6.35 -5.81 29.45
N ALA A 62 5.41 -5.13 28.78
CA ALA A 62 5.73 -4.39 27.57
C ALA A 62 6.92 -3.50 27.95
N MET A 63 8.10 -3.78 27.39
CA MET A 63 9.26 -2.91 27.60
C MET A 63 8.89 -1.56 27.00
N TYR A 64 8.49 -0.61 27.83
CA TYR A 64 8.32 0.78 27.43
C TYR A 64 9.68 1.26 26.94
N ARG A 65 9.81 1.44 25.62
CA ARG A 65 10.99 2.08 25.03
C ARG A 65 10.87 3.55 25.37
N THR A 66 11.78 4.06 26.19
CA THR A 66 11.86 5.50 26.44
C THR A 66 12.72 6.14 25.35
N PHE A 67 12.10 6.95 24.50
CA PHE A 67 12.79 7.77 23.52
C PHE A 67 13.05 9.15 24.14
N ARG A 68 14.29 9.62 24.08
CA ARG A 68 14.70 10.86 24.79
C ARG A 68 14.92 12.04 23.86
N SER A 69 15.19 11.78 22.59
CA SER A 69 15.55 12.79 21.61
C SER A 69 14.74 12.66 20.33
N LEU A 70 14.15 13.78 19.90
CA LEU A 70 13.34 13.87 18.69
C LEU A 70 14.00 14.83 17.70
N ALA A 71 14.08 14.40 16.44
CA ALA A 71 14.33 15.28 15.32
C ALA A 71 13.02 15.60 14.61
N PHE A 72 12.87 16.83 14.12
CA PHE A 72 11.68 17.25 13.39
C PHE A 72 12.10 17.70 12.00
N ILE A 73 11.57 17.02 10.98
CA ILE A 73 11.76 17.37 9.57
C ILE A 73 10.39 17.59 8.93
N ALA A 74 10.34 18.42 7.90
CA ALA A 74 9.08 18.76 7.26
C ALA A 74 9.26 18.98 5.76
N SER A 75 8.20 18.67 5.00
CA SER A 75 8.10 19.05 3.60
C SER A 75 8.06 20.58 3.43
N ASN A 76 8.23 21.06 2.20
CA ASN A 76 8.32 22.50 1.91
C ASN A 76 6.99 23.27 2.00
N THR A 77 5.90 22.63 2.43
CA THR A 77 4.60 23.32 2.57
C THR A 77 4.58 24.20 3.82
N ASP A 78 3.94 25.37 3.72
CA ASP A 78 3.81 26.31 4.85
C ASP A 78 3.20 25.64 6.08
N GLU A 79 2.20 24.78 5.86
CA GLU A 79 1.50 24.02 6.89
C GLU A 79 2.41 23.04 7.66
N ALA A 80 3.27 22.31 6.94
CA ALA A 80 4.22 21.38 7.54
C ALA A 80 5.37 22.11 8.26
N GLN A 81 5.85 23.21 7.68
CA GLN A 81 6.88 24.05 8.29
C GLN A 81 6.39 24.73 9.57
N ALA A 82 5.16 25.23 9.59
CA ALA A 82 4.55 25.79 10.79
C ALA A 82 4.48 24.75 11.92
N SER A 83 3.97 23.56 11.63
CA SER A 83 3.91 22.45 12.58
C SER A 83 5.28 22.00 13.10
N ARG A 84 6.29 22.03 12.23
CA ARG A 84 7.68 21.73 12.63
C ARG A 84 8.13 22.71 13.70
N ASN A 85 7.91 24.00 13.48
CA ASN A 85 8.32 25.05 14.40
C ASN A 85 7.57 24.96 15.73
N ASP A 86 6.29 24.59 15.71
CA ASP A 86 5.49 24.40 16.91
C ASP A 86 5.99 23.21 17.74
N LEU A 87 6.25 22.07 17.10
CA LEU A 87 6.77 20.88 17.78
C LEU A 87 8.19 21.09 18.32
N ILE A 88 9.05 21.78 17.57
CA ILE A 88 10.40 22.16 18.07
C ILE A 88 10.29 23.05 19.31
N ARG A 89 9.31 23.95 19.37
CA ARG A 89 9.09 24.81 20.54
C ARG A 89 8.64 24.01 21.76
N LEU A 90 7.78 23.00 21.56
CA LEU A 90 7.22 22.19 22.63
C LEU A 90 8.20 21.13 23.15
N TYR A 91 8.96 20.50 22.26
CA TYR A 91 9.73 19.29 22.54
C TYR A 91 11.23 19.42 22.31
N GLY A 92 11.70 20.56 21.81
CA GLY A 92 13.09 20.76 21.41
C GLY A 92 13.41 20.13 20.06
N HIS A 93 14.67 20.21 19.65
CA HIS A 93 15.15 19.61 18.39
C HIS A 93 16.53 19.01 18.60
N THR A 94 16.68 17.77 18.19
CA THR A 94 17.98 17.10 18.04
C THR A 94 18.27 16.92 16.56
N GLU A 95 19.53 17.01 16.16
CA GLU A 95 19.94 16.70 14.79
C GLU A 95 19.52 15.26 14.41
N PRO A 96 19.00 15.01 13.19
CA PRO A 96 18.49 13.70 12.79
C PRO A 96 19.45 12.52 13.01
N ALA A 97 20.76 12.76 12.85
CA ALA A 97 21.79 11.75 13.06
C ALA A 97 21.92 11.31 14.53
N GLU A 98 21.58 12.17 15.48
CA GLU A 98 21.71 11.91 16.93
C GLU A 98 20.37 11.60 17.60
N ALA A 99 19.24 11.88 16.94
CA ALA A 99 17.91 11.64 17.50
C ALA A 99 17.56 10.15 17.57
N ASP A 100 16.80 9.76 18.59
CA ASP A 100 16.25 8.40 18.72
C ASP A 100 15.15 8.16 17.69
N VAL A 101 14.32 9.18 17.44
CA VAL A 101 13.19 9.15 16.50
C VAL A 101 13.20 10.40 15.64
N ILE A 102 12.98 10.23 14.33
CA ILE A 102 12.78 11.32 13.39
C ILE A 102 11.29 11.46 13.14
N VAL A 103 10.75 12.62 13.49
CA VAL A 103 9.36 13.00 13.26
C VAL A 103 9.25 13.73 11.92
N ALA A 104 8.60 13.09 10.95
CA ALA A 104 8.42 13.61 9.60
C ALA A 104 7.04 14.25 9.43
N LEU A 105 7.00 15.51 8.97
CA LEU A 105 5.76 16.27 8.77
C LEU A 105 5.49 16.50 7.28
N GLY A 106 4.42 15.91 6.74
CA GLY A 106 4.10 16.01 5.32
C GLY A 106 3.08 14.97 4.87
N GLY A 107 3.18 14.51 3.62
CA GLY A 107 2.41 13.36 3.12
C GLY A 107 3.29 12.14 2.87
N ASP A 108 2.71 11.09 2.29
CA ASP A 108 3.40 9.81 2.03
C ASP A 108 4.67 9.96 1.19
N GLY A 109 4.67 10.84 0.17
CA GLY A 109 5.86 11.07 -0.65
C GLY A 109 7.05 11.61 0.16
N PHE A 110 6.79 12.47 1.15
CA PHE A 110 7.82 12.99 2.06
C PHE A 110 8.30 11.91 3.04
N MET A 111 7.38 11.05 3.50
CA MET A 111 7.72 9.89 4.32
C MET A 111 8.63 8.92 3.56
N LEU A 112 8.29 8.57 2.31
CA LEU A 112 9.11 7.70 1.48
C LEU A 112 10.50 8.30 1.24
N GLN A 113 10.58 9.60 0.94
CA GLN A 113 11.87 10.28 0.83
C GLN A 113 12.70 10.17 2.11
N THR A 114 12.06 10.41 3.26
CA THR A 114 12.73 10.29 4.57
C THR A 114 13.25 8.88 4.80
N LEU A 115 12.48 7.86 4.45
CA LEU A 115 12.87 6.46 4.60
C LEU A 115 14.04 6.10 3.68
N HIS A 116 14.07 6.63 2.45
CA HIS A 116 15.22 6.51 1.56
C HIS A 116 16.47 7.16 2.15
N ASP A 117 16.35 8.38 2.68
CA ASP A 117 17.49 9.13 3.24
C ASP A 117 18.05 8.50 4.53
N THR A 118 17.21 7.77 5.26
CA THR A 118 17.53 7.16 6.56
C THR A 118 17.73 5.65 6.50
N MET A 119 17.69 5.06 5.30
CA MET A 119 17.80 3.62 5.13
C MET A 119 19.13 3.10 5.70
N ASN A 120 19.10 1.98 6.41
CA ASN A 120 20.26 1.37 7.10
C ASN A 120 20.90 2.19 8.23
N THR A 121 20.33 3.34 8.59
CA THR A 121 20.80 4.11 9.76
C THR A 121 20.26 3.54 11.08
N GLY A 122 19.27 2.65 11.01
CA GLY A 122 18.56 2.11 12.17
C GLY A 122 17.58 3.10 12.81
N LYS A 123 17.45 4.31 12.26
CA LYS A 123 16.56 5.36 12.76
C LYS A 123 15.09 4.95 12.62
N LEU A 124 14.32 5.31 13.65
CA LEU A 124 12.88 5.12 13.68
C LEU A 124 12.20 6.38 13.12
N ILE A 125 11.29 6.20 12.17
CA ILE A 125 10.58 7.32 11.56
C ILE A 125 9.13 7.34 12.04
N TYR A 126 8.69 8.46 12.60
CA TYR A 126 7.30 8.69 13.00
C TYR A 126 6.72 9.81 12.13
N GLY A 127 5.84 9.49 11.19
CA GLY A 127 5.27 10.48 10.27
C GLY A 127 3.95 11.02 10.77
N MET A 128 3.70 12.32 10.64
CA MET A 128 2.40 12.94 10.89
C MET A 128 1.90 13.72 9.68
N ASN A 129 0.63 13.49 9.32
CA ASN A 129 0.04 14.02 8.12
C ASN A 129 -0.16 15.53 8.18
N ARG A 130 0.52 16.24 7.28
CA ARG A 130 0.32 17.68 6.97
C ARG A 130 0.26 17.91 5.45
N GLY A 131 -0.31 16.93 4.75
CA GLY A 131 -0.54 16.93 3.31
C GLY A 131 -1.88 16.33 2.96
N SER A 132 -1.96 15.67 1.79
CA SER A 132 -3.16 14.91 1.41
C SER A 132 -3.33 13.67 2.29
N VAL A 133 -4.56 13.19 2.42
CA VAL A 133 -4.85 11.90 3.07
C VAL A 133 -4.08 10.80 2.31
N GLY A 134 -3.31 10.02 3.07
CA GLY A 134 -2.44 8.96 2.57
C GLY A 134 -2.39 7.79 3.55
N PHE A 135 -1.52 6.85 3.26
CA PHE A 135 -1.47 5.55 3.89
C PHE A 135 -0.46 5.46 5.04
N LEU A 136 0.71 6.10 4.88
CA LEU A 136 1.89 5.94 5.74
C LEU A 136 1.89 6.84 6.97
N MET A 137 1.14 7.94 6.93
CA MET A 137 1.24 9.02 7.92
C MET A 137 0.26 8.82 9.09
N ASN A 138 0.73 9.02 10.33
CA ASN A 138 -0.15 9.15 11.50
C ASN A 138 -0.94 10.46 11.45
N ASP A 139 -1.99 10.55 12.25
CA ASP A 139 -2.74 11.79 12.35
C ASP A 139 -1.91 12.84 13.11
N TYR A 140 -1.97 14.07 12.61
CA TYR A 140 -1.25 15.16 13.25
C TYR A 140 -1.91 15.53 14.58
N SER A 141 -1.10 15.52 15.63
CA SER A 141 -1.44 16.10 16.93
C SER A 141 -0.16 16.49 17.65
N THR A 142 -0.20 17.65 18.29
CA THR A 142 0.88 18.13 19.15
C THR A 142 0.83 17.53 20.55
N ASP A 143 -0.25 16.84 20.91
CA ASP A 143 -0.51 16.47 22.30
C ASP A 143 0.19 15.16 22.65
N SER A 144 0.91 15.17 23.79
CA SER A 144 1.58 13.99 24.37
C SER A 144 2.39 13.19 23.35
N LEU A 145 3.11 13.90 22.47
CA LEU A 145 3.87 13.26 21.39
C LEU A 145 4.89 12.22 21.90
N PRO A 146 5.69 12.48 22.96
CA PRO A 146 6.58 11.47 23.52
C PRO A 146 5.84 10.20 23.90
N GLU A 147 4.73 10.32 24.63
CA GLU A 147 3.93 9.19 25.09
C GLU A 147 3.32 8.41 23.92
N ARG A 148 2.87 9.10 22.86
CA ARG A 148 2.41 8.46 21.62
C ARG A 148 3.50 7.64 20.95
N ILE A 149 4.71 8.18 20.86
CA ILE A 149 5.86 7.50 20.26
C ILE A 149 6.28 6.29 21.11
N GLU A 150 6.25 6.40 22.44
CA GLU A 150 6.61 5.30 23.35
C GLU A 150 5.68 4.08 23.21
N VAL A 151 4.40 4.31 22.90
CA VAL A 151 3.43 3.23 22.70
C VAL A 151 3.27 2.84 21.23
N ALA A 152 3.90 3.54 20.30
CA ALA A 152 3.76 3.30 18.87
C ALA A 152 4.21 1.88 18.46
N VAL A 153 3.50 1.32 17.49
CA VAL A 153 3.84 0.03 16.89
C VAL A 153 4.95 0.23 15.89
N GLU A 154 6.03 -0.52 16.06
CA GLU A 154 7.15 -0.53 15.12
C GLU A 154 6.88 -1.51 13.98
N ASN A 155 7.01 -1.00 12.75
CA ASN A 155 6.87 -1.77 11.53
C ASN A 155 8.22 -1.75 10.80
N GLU A 156 8.84 -2.91 10.70
CA GLU A 156 10.07 -3.13 9.93
C GLU A 156 9.72 -3.73 8.57
N PHE A 157 10.36 -3.23 7.51
CA PHE A 157 10.22 -3.80 6.18
C PHE A 157 11.52 -3.69 5.39
N HIS A 158 11.62 -4.59 4.42
CA HIS A 158 12.78 -4.73 3.55
C HIS A 158 12.45 -4.20 2.15
N PRO A 159 13.26 -3.27 1.61
CA PRO A 159 13.05 -2.73 0.28
C PRO A 159 13.43 -3.75 -0.79
N LEU A 160 12.91 -3.54 -2.00
CA LEU A 160 13.40 -4.19 -3.21
C LEU A 160 14.73 -3.58 -3.63
N LYS A 161 15.64 -4.44 -4.09
CA LYS A 161 16.85 -4.08 -4.80
C LYS A 161 16.63 -4.21 -6.29
N MET A 162 16.82 -3.12 -7.01
CA MET A 162 16.87 -3.08 -8.47
C MET A 162 18.33 -3.09 -8.92
N THR A 163 18.67 -4.00 -9.84
CA THR A 163 19.93 -3.98 -10.59
C THR A 163 19.62 -3.99 -12.08
N THR A 164 20.12 -3.01 -12.83
CA THR A 164 19.87 -2.90 -14.28
C THR A 164 21.13 -3.16 -15.08
N SER A 165 20.96 -3.71 -16.29
CA SER A 165 21.97 -3.66 -17.35
C SER A 165 21.44 -2.76 -18.46
N ASN A 166 22.18 -1.72 -18.82
CA ASN A 166 21.72 -0.62 -19.65
C ASN A 166 22.24 -0.74 -21.10
N THR A 167 21.61 -0.07 -22.05
CA THR A 167 22.02 -0.10 -23.47
C THR A 167 23.41 0.47 -23.73
N ASP A 168 23.90 1.37 -22.86
CA ASP A 168 25.24 1.95 -22.93
C ASP A 168 26.33 1.06 -22.28
N GLY A 169 25.96 -0.13 -21.81
CA GLY A 169 26.84 -1.07 -21.13
C GLY A 169 27.04 -0.79 -19.64
N SER A 170 26.44 0.28 -19.09
CA SER A 170 26.49 0.56 -17.66
C SER A 170 25.55 -0.36 -16.86
N VAL A 171 25.82 -0.45 -15.56
CA VAL A 171 24.97 -1.11 -14.57
C VAL A 171 24.53 -0.06 -13.57
N SER A 172 23.25 -0.07 -13.21
CA SER A 172 22.71 0.84 -12.18
C SER A 172 22.08 0.04 -11.05
N PHE A 173 22.13 0.62 -9.85
CA PHE A 173 21.57 0.04 -8.63
C PHE A 173 20.64 1.05 -7.98
N ALA A 174 19.50 0.58 -7.49
CA ALA A 174 18.58 1.40 -6.70
C ALA A 174 17.80 0.53 -5.72
N LEU A 175 17.24 1.18 -4.70
CA LEU A 175 16.35 0.55 -3.72
C LEU A 175 14.95 1.12 -3.92
N ALA A 176 13.93 0.29 -3.67
CA ALA A 176 12.54 0.69 -3.71
C ALA A 176 11.79 0.16 -2.49
N ILE A 177 11.09 1.05 -1.80
CA ILE A 177 10.20 0.72 -0.69
C ILE A 177 8.87 0.22 -1.24
N ASN A 178 8.32 0.86 -2.27
CA ASN A 178 7.03 0.49 -2.83
C ASN A 178 7.20 -0.55 -3.94
N GLU A 179 7.80 -0.15 -5.07
CA GLU A 179 7.89 -1.00 -6.24
C GLU A 179 9.11 -0.74 -7.13
N VAL A 180 9.49 -1.78 -7.86
CA VAL A 180 10.32 -1.65 -9.06
C VAL A 180 9.43 -1.91 -10.27
N SER A 181 9.29 -0.90 -11.12
CA SER A 181 8.47 -0.96 -12.34
C SER A 181 9.31 -0.85 -13.61
N VAL A 182 8.90 -1.54 -14.65
CA VAL A 182 9.43 -1.41 -16.01
C VAL A 182 8.33 -0.89 -16.91
N LEU A 183 8.57 0.24 -17.56
CA LEU A 183 7.56 0.99 -18.33
C LEU A 183 8.08 1.31 -19.75
N ARG A 184 7.21 1.24 -20.76
CA ARG A 184 7.58 1.63 -22.13
C ARG A 184 8.00 3.10 -22.23
N GLN A 185 9.04 3.39 -23.01
CA GLN A 185 9.46 4.78 -23.28
C GLN A 185 8.74 5.44 -24.47
N SER A 186 8.23 4.63 -25.39
CA SER A 186 7.65 5.12 -26.65
C SER A 186 6.20 4.69 -26.79
N TYR A 187 5.59 5.03 -27.92
CA TYR A 187 4.23 4.60 -28.29
C TYR A 187 4.11 3.08 -28.52
N GLN A 188 5.22 2.35 -28.67
CA GLN A 188 5.21 0.90 -28.77
C GLN A 188 5.09 0.26 -27.39
N ALA A 189 4.20 -0.73 -27.27
CA ALA A 189 4.12 -1.57 -26.07
C ALA A 189 5.49 -2.20 -25.75
N ALA A 190 5.83 -2.30 -24.46
CA ALA A 190 6.98 -3.06 -24.01
C ALA A 190 6.81 -4.53 -24.40
N LYS A 191 7.93 -5.21 -24.64
CA LYS A 191 7.95 -6.65 -24.88
C LYS A 191 8.99 -7.26 -23.95
N LEU A 192 8.54 -8.05 -22.99
CA LEU A 192 9.35 -8.52 -21.87
C LEU A 192 9.35 -10.05 -21.81
N ARG A 193 10.48 -10.65 -21.45
CA ARG A 193 10.54 -12.02 -20.93
C ARG A 193 10.64 -11.94 -19.40
N VAL A 194 9.88 -12.78 -18.69
CA VAL A 194 9.90 -12.86 -17.23
C VAL A 194 10.54 -14.17 -16.80
N VAL A 195 11.62 -14.07 -16.04
CA VAL A 195 12.37 -15.18 -15.45
C VAL A 195 12.30 -15.06 -13.93
N ILE A 196 11.98 -16.16 -13.25
CA ILE A 196 11.91 -16.21 -11.78
C ILE A 196 12.79 -17.37 -11.32
N ASP A 197 13.76 -17.08 -10.45
CA ASP A 197 14.76 -18.03 -9.94
C ASP A 197 15.43 -18.83 -11.08
N GLY A 198 15.84 -18.12 -12.12
CA GLY A 198 16.50 -18.71 -13.31
C GLY A 198 15.57 -19.50 -14.24
N LYS A 199 14.27 -19.61 -13.95
CA LYS A 199 13.30 -20.30 -14.81
C LYS A 199 12.43 -19.31 -15.56
N VAL A 200 12.35 -19.44 -16.88
CA VAL A 200 11.43 -18.64 -17.70
C VAL A 200 9.99 -18.98 -17.31
N ARG A 201 9.25 -17.98 -16.82
CA ARG A 201 7.82 -18.10 -16.45
C ARG A 201 6.92 -17.52 -17.51
N LEU A 202 7.38 -16.49 -18.23
CA LEU A 202 6.73 -15.94 -19.42
C LEU A 202 7.79 -15.69 -20.49
N GLU A 203 7.68 -16.39 -21.62
CA GLU A 203 8.57 -16.18 -22.78
C GLU A 203 8.36 -14.81 -23.43
N GLU A 204 7.12 -14.33 -23.42
CA GLU A 204 6.73 -13.07 -24.03
C GLU A 204 5.54 -12.47 -23.27
N LEU A 205 5.73 -11.24 -22.79
CA LEU A 205 4.71 -10.35 -22.25
C LEU A 205 4.72 -9.06 -23.07
N ILE A 206 3.58 -8.70 -23.65
CA ILE A 206 3.37 -7.40 -24.31
C ILE A 206 2.44 -6.57 -23.43
N CYS A 207 2.90 -5.42 -22.96
CA CYS A 207 2.22 -4.59 -21.98
C CYS A 207 2.68 -3.13 -22.07
N ASP A 208 2.02 -2.21 -21.35
CA ASP A 208 2.58 -0.87 -21.12
C ASP A 208 3.74 -0.94 -20.11
N GLY A 209 3.68 -1.90 -19.19
CA GLY A 209 4.73 -2.17 -18.22
C GLY A 209 4.46 -3.35 -17.31
N LEU A 210 5.39 -3.60 -16.40
CA LEU A 210 5.34 -4.67 -15.39
C LEU A 210 6.07 -4.21 -14.13
N MET A 211 5.50 -4.44 -12.95
CA MET A 211 6.12 -4.07 -11.69
C MET A 211 6.16 -5.22 -10.69
N VAL A 212 7.14 -5.19 -9.80
CA VAL A 212 7.20 -5.99 -8.58
C VAL A 212 7.00 -5.02 -7.41
N ALA A 213 5.97 -5.23 -6.61
CA ALA A 213 5.64 -4.39 -5.46
C ALA A 213 5.80 -5.17 -4.14
N THR A 214 6.28 -4.46 -3.12
CA THR A 214 6.29 -4.94 -1.73
C THR A 214 4.89 -4.89 -1.14
N PRO A 215 4.67 -5.45 0.07
CA PRO A 215 3.43 -5.23 0.79
C PRO A 215 3.11 -3.75 1.04
N VAL A 216 4.13 -2.95 1.37
CA VAL A 216 4.01 -1.49 1.54
C VAL A 216 3.55 -0.82 0.25
N GLY A 217 4.15 -1.17 -0.89
CA GLY A 217 3.80 -0.62 -2.20
C GLY A 217 2.51 -1.17 -2.80
N SER A 218 1.90 -2.18 -2.17
CA SER A 218 0.71 -2.85 -2.73
C SER A 218 -0.49 -1.91 -2.85
N THR A 219 -0.57 -0.88 -2.00
CA THR A 219 -1.60 0.17 -2.00
C THR A 219 -1.25 1.38 -2.89
N ALA A 220 -0.04 1.41 -3.46
CA ALA A 220 0.45 2.50 -4.31
C ALA A 220 0.14 2.24 -5.80
N TYR A 221 1.14 2.30 -6.68
CA TYR A 221 0.92 2.12 -8.12
C TYR A 221 0.40 0.72 -8.46
N ASN A 222 0.76 -0.29 -7.66
CA ASN A 222 0.23 -1.65 -7.77
C ASN A 222 -1.30 -1.68 -7.71
N LEU A 223 -1.92 -1.00 -6.74
CA LEU A 223 -3.38 -0.93 -6.61
C LEU A 223 -4.01 -0.25 -7.83
N SER A 224 -3.39 0.84 -8.31
CA SER A 224 -3.84 1.55 -9.52
C SER A 224 -3.75 0.68 -10.78
N ALA A 225 -2.78 -0.24 -10.84
CA ALA A 225 -2.64 -1.23 -11.90
C ALA A 225 -3.52 -2.48 -11.70
N HIS A 226 -4.44 -2.45 -10.73
CA HIS A 226 -5.33 -3.55 -10.35
C HIS A 226 -4.60 -4.79 -9.79
N GLY A 227 -3.43 -4.57 -9.19
CA GLY A 227 -2.74 -5.58 -8.39
C GLY A 227 -3.44 -5.80 -7.04
N PRO A 228 -3.20 -6.93 -6.38
CA PRO A 228 -3.77 -7.22 -5.07
C PRO A 228 -3.10 -6.36 -3.99
N ILE A 229 -3.88 -5.94 -3.00
CA ILE A 229 -3.37 -5.38 -1.74
C ILE A 229 -2.84 -6.55 -0.90
N LEU A 230 -1.66 -6.38 -0.31
CA LEU A 230 -1.00 -7.40 0.50
C LEU A 230 -0.97 -6.97 1.98
N PRO A 231 -1.27 -7.87 2.93
CA PRO A 231 -0.99 -7.62 4.34
C PRO A 231 0.48 -7.28 4.57
N LEU A 232 0.78 -6.36 5.48
CA LEU A 232 2.14 -5.83 5.68
C LEU A 232 3.16 -6.93 6.01
N GLU A 233 2.74 -7.90 6.82
CA GLU A 233 3.55 -9.01 7.30
C GLU A 233 3.54 -10.22 6.36
N ALA A 234 2.86 -10.12 5.21
CA ALA A 234 2.81 -11.21 4.25
C ALA A 234 4.19 -11.39 3.60
N PRO A 235 4.75 -12.61 3.60
CA PRO A 235 6.03 -12.90 2.94
C PRO A 235 5.83 -13.06 1.42
N LEU A 236 5.24 -12.03 0.81
CA LEU A 236 4.79 -12.02 -0.57
C LEU A 236 5.16 -10.72 -1.27
N LEU A 237 5.42 -10.83 -2.58
CA LEU A 237 5.55 -9.74 -3.52
C LEU A 237 4.44 -9.84 -4.57
N ALA A 238 3.95 -8.71 -5.05
CA ALA A 238 2.99 -8.64 -6.13
C ALA A 238 3.70 -8.36 -7.45
N LEU A 239 3.61 -9.29 -8.41
CA LEU A 239 4.05 -9.08 -9.79
C LEU A 239 2.85 -8.64 -10.64
N THR A 240 2.75 -7.36 -10.95
CA THR A 240 1.54 -6.74 -11.52
C THR A 240 1.82 -6.09 -12.87
N PRO A 241 1.15 -6.51 -13.95
CA PRO A 241 1.33 -5.88 -15.25
C PRO A 241 0.47 -4.63 -15.41
N VAL A 242 0.99 -3.63 -16.13
CA VAL A 242 0.26 -2.44 -16.56
C VAL A 242 -0.24 -2.67 -17.99
N SER A 243 -1.55 -2.67 -18.18
CA SER A 243 -2.21 -2.86 -19.49
C SER A 243 -1.69 -4.07 -20.27
N ALA A 244 -1.68 -5.26 -19.66
CA ALA A 244 -1.23 -6.49 -20.34
C ALA A 244 -2.07 -6.80 -21.59
N PHE A 245 -1.43 -6.86 -22.75
CA PHE A 245 -2.07 -7.21 -24.02
C PHE A 245 -1.91 -8.69 -24.35
N ARG A 246 -0.71 -9.25 -24.16
CA ARG A 246 -0.41 -10.69 -24.36
C ARG A 246 0.53 -11.18 -23.26
N PRO A 247 0.28 -12.35 -22.66
CA PRO A 247 -0.89 -13.23 -22.86
C PRO A 247 -2.19 -12.63 -22.31
N ARG A 248 -3.32 -12.82 -23.02
CA ARG A 248 -4.60 -12.13 -22.73
C ARG A 248 -5.19 -12.40 -21.35
N ARG A 249 -4.90 -13.56 -20.75
CA ARG A 249 -5.52 -14.04 -19.51
C ARG A 249 -4.62 -13.93 -18.28
N TRP A 250 -3.36 -13.54 -18.45
CA TRP A 250 -2.50 -13.33 -17.30
C TRP A 250 -2.83 -11.97 -16.67
N ARG A 251 -2.81 -11.93 -15.33
CA ARG A 251 -3.22 -10.77 -14.52
C ARG A 251 -2.16 -10.42 -13.48
N GLY A 252 -0.96 -10.95 -13.63
CA GLY A 252 0.07 -10.91 -12.60
C GLY A 252 0.16 -12.20 -11.80
N ALA A 253 0.97 -12.17 -10.75
CA ALA A 253 1.20 -13.29 -9.85
C ALA A 253 1.57 -12.79 -8.45
N LEU A 254 1.22 -13.57 -7.43
CA LEU A 254 1.81 -13.44 -6.09
C LEU A 254 3.04 -14.33 -6.03
N LEU A 255 4.14 -13.77 -5.54
CA LEU A 255 5.43 -14.44 -5.45
C LEU A 255 5.89 -14.47 -3.99
N PRO A 256 6.59 -15.51 -3.53
CA PRO A 256 7.31 -15.44 -2.26
C PRO A 256 8.32 -14.28 -2.28
N ASP A 257 8.54 -13.65 -1.15
CA ASP A 257 9.48 -12.54 -0.96
C ASP A 257 10.96 -12.87 -1.18
N LYS A 258 11.30 -14.16 -1.16
CA LYS A 258 12.66 -14.67 -1.38
C LYS A 258 13.06 -14.91 -2.83
N VAL A 259 12.16 -14.68 -3.79
CA VAL A 259 12.47 -14.95 -5.20
C VAL A 259 13.26 -13.81 -5.84
N THR A 260 14.05 -14.14 -6.85
CA THR A 260 14.63 -13.14 -7.76
C THR A 260 13.84 -13.10 -9.06
N VAL A 261 13.26 -11.93 -9.36
CA VAL A 261 12.56 -11.65 -10.61
C VAL A 261 13.51 -10.97 -11.58
N VAL A 262 13.63 -11.51 -12.78
CA VAL A 262 14.43 -10.93 -13.86
C VAL A 262 13.51 -10.62 -15.04
N LEU A 263 13.55 -9.37 -15.48
CA LEU A 263 12.83 -8.86 -16.63
C LEU A 263 13.84 -8.59 -17.76
N GLU A 264 13.72 -9.32 -18.86
CA GLU A 264 14.56 -9.11 -20.05
C GLU A 264 13.76 -8.38 -21.12
N VAL A 265 14.35 -7.34 -21.69
CA VAL A 265 13.69 -6.51 -22.72
C VAL A 265 13.93 -7.12 -24.09
N LEU A 266 12.85 -7.50 -24.75
CA LEU A 266 12.86 -8.08 -26.09
C LEU A 266 12.70 -6.98 -27.15
N GLU A 267 13.52 -7.02 -28.19
CA GLU A 267 13.57 -6.00 -29.25
C GLU A 267 13.82 -4.57 -28.72
N PRO A 268 14.86 -4.35 -27.87
CA PRO A 268 15.07 -3.10 -27.13
C PRO A 268 15.29 -1.88 -28.03
N GLU A 269 15.89 -2.05 -29.22
CA GLU A 269 16.06 -0.95 -30.19
C GLU A 269 14.72 -0.41 -30.71
N LYS A 270 13.71 -1.28 -30.83
CA LYS A 270 12.36 -0.92 -31.30
C LYS A 270 11.43 -0.53 -30.14
N ARG A 271 11.64 -1.13 -28.98
CA ARG A 271 10.75 -1.04 -27.81
C ARG A 271 11.56 -0.75 -26.54
N PRO A 272 12.22 0.40 -26.46
CA PRO A 272 13.00 0.72 -25.27
C PRO A 272 12.07 0.97 -24.08
N VAL A 273 12.56 0.66 -22.88
CA VAL A 273 11.83 0.76 -21.62
C VAL A 273 12.68 1.46 -20.56
N ASN A 274 12.02 2.04 -19.58
CA ASN A 274 12.62 2.55 -18.35
C ASN A 274 12.41 1.54 -17.23
N ALA A 275 13.38 1.44 -16.32
CA ALA A 275 13.18 0.85 -15.01
C ALA A 275 13.09 1.96 -13.97
N VAL A 276 12.14 1.86 -13.05
CA VAL A 276 11.91 2.85 -12.00
C VAL A 276 11.83 2.13 -10.67
N ALA A 277 12.72 2.47 -9.74
CA ALA A 277 12.67 2.03 -8.35
C ALA A 277 12.19 3.21 -7.50
N ASP A 278 10.93 3.20 -7.08
CA ASP A 278 10.20 4.35 -6.53
C ASP A 278 10.37 5.64 -7.36
N HIS A 279 11.31 6.51 -7.00
CA HIS A 279 11.58 7.78 -7.65
C HIS A 279 12.85 7.76 -8.53
N THR A 280 13.65 6.68 -8.46
CA THR A 280 14.89 6.54 -9.22
C THR A 280 14.62 5.91 -10.58
N GLU A 281 14.69 6.70 -11.65
CA GLU A 281 14.49 6.25 -13.04
C GLU A 281 15.83 5.96 -13.74
N VAL A 282 15.94 4.77 -14.34
CA VAL A 282 17.02 4.37 -15.24
C VAL A 282 16.43 4.15 -16.63
N LYS A 283 16.95 4.89 -17.61
CA LYS A 283 16.45 4.87 -18.99
C LYS A 283 17.18 3.81 -19.82
N SER A 284 16.46 3.25 -20.79
CA SER A 284 17.01 2.39 -21.84
C SER A 284 17.70 1.16 -21.24
N VAL A 285 16.95 0.42 -20.43
CA VAL A 285 17.42 -0.82 -19.81
C VAL A 285 17.24 -2.01 -20.75
N LEU A 286 18.14 -2.98 -20.67
CA LEU A 286 18.09 -4.25 -21.39
C LEU A 286 17.63 -5.39 -20.48
N ARG A 287 18.01 -5.33 -19.22
CA ARG A 287 17.70 -6.33 -18.20
C ARG A 287 17.51 -5.65 -16.85
N VAL A 288 16.52 -6.09 -16.09
CA VAL A 288 16.25 -5.62 -14.73
C VAL A 288 16.12 -6.82 -13.81
N GLU A 289 16.93 -6.85 -12.77
CA GLU A 289 16.88 -7.86 -11.71
C GLU A 289 16.33 -7.23 -10.44
N ILE A 290 15.35 -7.90 -9.84
CA ILE A 290 14.56 -7.41 -8.71
C ILE A 290 14.52 -8.53 -7.66
N SER A 291 14.92 -8.20 -6.44
CA SER A 291 14.85 -9.10 -5.28
C SER A 291 14.60 -8.26 -4.03
N GLN A 292 14.00 -8.83 -2.98
CA GLN A 292 13.95 -8.14 -1.70
C GLN A 292 15.35 -8.16 -1.05
N SER A 293 15.76 -7.05 -0.44
CA SER A 293 17.04 -6.96 0.25
C SER A 293 16.98 -7.64 1.61
N GLU A 294 17.92 -8.55 1.89
CA GLU A 294 18.01 -9.20 3.21
C GLU A 294 18.68 -8.29 4.26
N ASP A 295 19.66 -7.48 3.84
CA ASP A 295 20.51 -6.72 4.76
C ASP A 295 20.08 -5.26 4.95
N THR A 296 19.02 -4.84 4.25
CA THR A 296 18.56 -3.46 4.27
C THR A 296 17.19 -3.39 4.90
N THR A 297 17.01 -2.51 5.87
CA THR A 297 15.75 -2.31 6.57
C THR A 297 15.40 -0.84 6.70
N ALA A 298 14.09 -0.59 6.71
CA ALA A 298 13.51 0.68 7.11
C ALA A 298 12.46 0.41 8.19
N ARG A 299 12.34 1.35 9.15
CA ARG A 299 11.51 1.18 10.34
C ARG A 299 10.60 2.40 10.53
N ILE A 300 9.30 2.15 10.57
CA ILE A 300 8.27 3.17 10.77
C ILE A 300 7.54 2.90 12.08
N LEU A 301 7.22 3.98 12.80
CA LEU A 301 6.36 3.96 13.97
C LEU A 301 4.94 4.41 13.60
N SER A 302 3.93 3.58 13.91
CA SER A 302 2.51 3.88 13.70
C SER A 302 1.74 3.91 15.01
N ASP A 303 0.73 4.76 15.12
CA ASP A 303 -0.14 4.79 16.29
C ASP A 303 -0.88 3.44 16.49
N PRO A 304 -1.02 2.93 17.72
CA PRO A 304 -1.61 1.60 17.97
C PRO A 304 -3.08 1.46 17.58
N ASP A 305 -3.86 2.51 17.80
CA ASP A 305 -5.28 2.60 17.47
C ASP A 305 -5.52 2.80 15.96
N ARG A 306 -4.47 3.08 15.20
CA ARG A 306 -4.50 3.25 13.76
C ARG A 306 -3.33 2.50 13.10
N SER A 307 -3.16 1.24 13.52
CA SER A 307 -2.07 0.38 13.07
C SER A 307 -2.04 0.31 11.54
N TRP A 308 -0.85 0.21 10.99
CA TRP A 308 -0.67 0.19 9.55
C TRP A 308 -1.39 -1.00 8.89
N SER A 309 -1.34 -2.17 9.55
CA SER A 309 -2.01 -3.39 9.13
C SER A 309 -3.53 -3.23 9.09
N ASP A 310 -4.14 -2.53 10.06
CA ASP A 310 -5.59 -2.26 10.05
C ASP A 310 -5.99 -1.36 8.87
N ARG A 311 -5.16 -0.38 8.51
CA ARG A 311 -5.40 0.46 7.33
C ARG A 311 -5.33 -0.37 6.04
N ILE A 312 -4.40 -1.31 5.95
CA ILE A 312 -4.25 -2.18 4.75
C ILE A 312 -5.49 -3.03 4.58
N ILE A 313 -6.02 -3.53 5.69
CA ILE A 313 -7.25 -4.31 5.69
C ILE A 313 -8.43 -3.44 5.27
N ALA A 314 -8.58 -2.23 5.86
CA ALA A 314 -9.67 -1.32 5.51
C ALA A 314 -9.66 -0.93 4.02
N GLU A 315 -8.48 -0.70 3.44
CA GLU A 315 -8.33 -0.35 2.02
C GLU A 315 -8.91 -1.42 1.07
N GLN A 316 -8.85 -2.70 1.46
CA GLN A 316 -9.42 -3.81 0.67
C GLN A 316 -10.94 -3.78 0.57
N PHE A 317 -11.61 -3.04 1.45
CA PHE A 317 -13.07 -2.91 1.50
C PHE A 317 -13.55 -1.49 1.19
N SER A 318 -12.65 -0.63 0.72
CA SER A 318 -12.99 0.75 0.35
C SER A 318 -13.69 0.77 -1.03
N ASP A 319 -14.77 1.53 -1.14
CA ASP A 319 -15.65 1.61 -2.33
C ASP A 319 -15.02 2.34 -3.52
#